data_AF-A0A346CD99-F1
#
_entry.id   AF-A0A346CD99-F1
#
_cell.length_a   1.000
_cell.length_b   1.000
_cell.length_c   1.000
_cell.angle_alpha   90.00
_cell.angle_beta   90.00
_cell.angle_gamma   90.00
#
_symmetry.space_group_name_H-M   'P 1'
#
loop_
_entity.id
_entity.type
_entity.pdbx_description
1 polymer ?
#
loop_
_entity_poly.entity_id
_entity_poly.type
_entity_poly.pdbx_seq_one_letter_code
_entity_poly.pdbx_strand_id
1 'polypeptide(L)'
;MGYQAEGPQWRGIFLTAAKELREGVVPAAFATASPDSILAMPIDILFDFAAVHLVGDKAATADLRIDFRFTDTDTDTDETWTMWVRRGVLNARRGASPDTRLTVSGPKPALVACLLKPADAERLARAGKITLDGDESALTTLAGLLDDFDPDFAVVTP
;
A
#
# COMPACT_ATOMS: atom_id res chain seq x y z
N MET A 1 21.60 -1.56 -31.67
CA MET A 1 21.34 -0.36 -30.86
C MET A 1 22.14 -0.37 -29.56
N GLY A 2 21.95 -1.33 -28.65
CA GLY A 2 22.69 -1.38 -27.36
C GLY A 2 24.22 -1.28 -27.46
N TYR A 3 24.86 -1.97 -28.42
CA TYR A 3 26.32 -1.90 -28.58
C TYR A 3 26.86 -0.53 -29.00
N GLN A 4 26.05 0.27 -29.69
CA GLN A 4 26.42 1.60 -30.18
C GLN A 4 26.03 2.72 -29.20
N ALA A 5 25.30 2.41 -28.12
CA ALA A 5 24.88 3.41 -27.15
C ALA A 5 26.06 3.84 -26.27
N GLU A 6 26.38 5.14 -26.25
CA GLU A 6 27.43 5.68 -25.40
C GLU A 6 27.03 5.64 -23.91
N GLY A 7 25.79 6.06 -23.63
CA GLY A 7 25.25 6.11 -22.28
C GLY A 7 24.99 4.71 -21.68
N PRO A 8 25.43 4.45 -20.43
CA PRO A 8 25.25 3.14 -19.79
C PRO A 8 23.77 2.79 -19.58
N GLN A 9 22.91 3.79 -19.33
CA GLN A 9 21.47 3.60 -19.17
C GLN A 9 20.83 3.03 -20.45
N TRP A 10 21.06 3.68 -21.60
CA TRP A 10 20.55 3.24 -22.90
C TRP A 10 21.10 1.88 -23.32
N ARG A 11 22.40 1.63 -23.08
CA ARG A 11 22.99 0.31 -23.32
C ARG A 11 22.27 -0.76 -22.49
N GLY A 12 22.03 -0.51 -21.20
CA GLY A 12 21.31 -1.39 -20.31
C GLY A 12 19.90 -1.70 -20.82
N ILE A 13 19.11 -0.67 -21.09
CA ILE A 13 17.72 -0.80 -21.60
C ILE A 13 17.68 -1.67 -22.86
N PHE A 14 18.50 -1.38 -23.88
CA PHE A 14 18.48 -2.14 -25.13
C PHE A 14 18.89 -3.61 -24.95
N LEU A 15 19.86 -3.88 -24.09
CA LEU A 15 20.34 -5.25 -23.88
C LEU A 15 19.36 -6.06 -23.02
N THR A 16 18.74 -5.45 -22.00
CA THR A 16 17.68 -6.08 -21.20
C THR A 16 16.46 -6.38 -22.07
N ALA A 17 15.99 -5.41 -22.86
CA ALA A 17 14.89 -5.61 -23.80
C ALA A 17 15.15 -6.77 -24.78
N ALA A 18 16.36 -6.84 -25.35
CA ALA A 18 16.73 -7.93 -26.24
C ALA A 18 16.81 -9.29 -25.54
N LYS A 19 17.16 -9.32 -24.25
CA LYS A 19 17.18 -10.52 -23.43
C LYS A 19 15.77 -11.00 -23.13
N GLU A 20 14.89 -10.10 -22.68
CA GLU A 20 13.49 -10.43 -22.36
C GLU A 20 12.72 -10.95 -23.57
N LEU A 21 12.96 -10.40 -24.76
CA LEU A 21 12.38 -10.93 -26.01
C LEU A 21 12.83 -12.36 -26.36
N ARG A 22 14.00 -12.79 -25.88
CA ARG A 22 14.58 -14.10 -26.18
C ARG A 22 14.26 -15.15 -25.12
N GLU A 23 14.25 -14.72 -23.86
CA GLU A 23 14.24 -15.61 -22.69
C GLU A 23 13.00 -15.43 -21.80
N GLY A 24 12.18 -14.40 -22.06
CA GLY A 24 11.07 -13.98 -21.18
C GLY A 24 11.52 -12.97 -20.12
N VAL A 25 10.56 -12.41 -19.38
CA VAL A 25 10.82 -11.45 -18.30
C VAL A 25 11.74 -12.10 -17.26
N VAL A 26 12.78 -11.38 -16.87
CA VAL A 26 13.71 -11.80 -15.83
C VAL A 26 13.32 -11.10 -14.54
N PRO A 27 12.86 -11.82 -13.50
CA PRO A 27 12.42 -11.21 -12.26
C PRO A 27 13.50 -10.31 -11.64
N ALA A 28 13.08 -9.15 -11.16
CA ALA A 28 13.98 -8.24 -10.47
C ALA A 28 14.54 -8.89 -9.20
N ALA A 29 15.87 -8.82 -9.01
CA ALA A 29 16.51 -9.35 -7.81
C ALA A 29 16.20 -8.53 -6.53
N PHE A 30 15.66 -7.31 -6.69
CA PHE A 30 15.41 -6.37 -5.60
C PHE A 30 14.08 -5.64 -5.82
N ALA A 31 13.31 -5.46 -4.75
CA ALA A 31 12.15 -4.59 -4.75
C ALA A 31 12.57 -3.13 -4.50
N THR A 32 12.01 -2.19 -5.25
CA THR A 32 12.28 -0.75 -5.10
C THR A 32 11.66 -0.16 -3.82
N ALA A 33 10.55 -0.73 -3.36
CA ALA A 33 9.91 -0.38 -2.09
C ALA A 33 10.21 -1.46 -1.02
N SER A 34 11.39 -1.38 -0.41
CA SER A 34 11.73 -2.28 0.71
C SER A 34 10.81 -2.02 1.92
N PRO A 35 10.56 -3.01 2.79
CA PRO A 35 9.79 -2.80 4.02
C PRO A 35 10.30 -1.63 4.86
N ASP A 36 11.61 -1.49 4.98
CA ASP A 36 12.23 -0.40 5.74
C ASP A 36 11.98 0.97 5.09
N SER A 37 12.04 1.06 3.76
CA SER A 37 11.69 2.28 3.03
C SER A 37 10.24 2.68 3.25
N ILE A 38 9.32 1.73 3.24
CA ILE A 38 7.89 1.97 3.49
C ILE A 38 7.69 2.46 4.93
N LEU A 39 8.30 1.82 5.92
CA LEU A 39 8.18 2.21 7.32
C LEU A 39 8.81 3.57 7.64
N ALA A 40 9.81 3.98 6.87
CA ALA A 40 10.42 5.30 6.98
C ALA A 40 9.53 6.44 6.42
N MET A 41 8.49 6.13 5.64
CA MET A 41 7.60 7.16 5.09
C MET A 41 6.81 7.88 6.20
N PRO A 42 6.63 9.20 6.10
CA PRO A 42 5.64 9.93 6.90
C PRO A 42 4.23 9.32 6.80
N ILE A 43 3.41 9.46 7.84
CA ILE A 43 2.09 8.80 7.90
C ILE A 43 1.12 9.33 6.83
N ASP A 44 1.15 10.63 6.55
CA ASP A 44 0.43 11.23 5.41
C ASP A 44 0.79 10.56 4.08
N ILE A 45 2.09 10.42 3.81
CA ILE A 45 2.59 9.78 2.59
C ILE A 45 2.24 8.28 2.52
N LEU A 46 2.15 7.60 3.67
CA LEU A 46 1.70 6.21 3.72
C LEU A 46 0.25 6.06 3.23
N PHE A 47 -0.63 6.98 3.59
CA PHE A 47 -2.01 6.97 3.09
C PHE A 47 -2.08 7.30 1.60
N ASP A 48 -1.27 8.26 1.12
CA ASP A 48 -1.17 8.54 -0.32
C ASP A 48 -0.65 7.33 -1.10
N PHE A 49 0.35 6.61 -0.55
CA PHE A 49 0.86 5.38 -1.14
C PHE A 49 -0.19 4.26 -1.18
N ALA A 50 -0.99 4.12 -0.11
CA ALA A 50 -2.13 3.19 -0.11
C ALA A 50 -3.21 3.61 -1.12
N ALA A 51 -3.44 4.92 -1.32
CA ALA A 51 -4.39 5.43 -2.30
C ALA A 51 -4.03 5.03 -3.74
N VAL A 52 -2.75 4.91 -4.07
CA VAL A 52 -2.29 4.45 -5.40
C VAL A 52 -2.71 3.00 -5.70
N HIS A 53 -2.85 2.16 -4.66
CA HIS A 53 -3.28 0.78 -4.80
C HIS A 53 -4.80 0.63 -4.92
N LEU A 54 -5.56 1.71 -4.76
CA LEU A 54 -7.01 1.67 -4.86
C LEU A 54 -7.48 1.51 -6.31
N VAL A 55 -8.26 0.46 -6.58
CA VAL A 55 -8.95 0.28 -7.86
C VAL A 55 -10.17 1.20 -7.91
N GLY A 56 -10.03 2.35 -8.56
CA GLY A 56 -11.07 3.38 -8.64
C GLY A 56 -12.43 2.87 -9.09
N ASP A 57 -12.47 1.99 -10.10
CA ASP A 57 -13.71 1.39 -10.63
C ASP A 57 -14.44 0.54 -9.58
N LYS A 58 -13.71 -0.26 -8.80
CA LYS A 58 -14.28 -1.05 -7.69
C LYS A 58 -14.75 -0.13 -6.55
N ALA A 59 -14.04 0.97 -6.32
CA ALA A 59 -14.30 1.91 -5.25
C ALA A 59 -15.34 3.00 -5.60
N ALA A 60 -15.89 3.00 -6.82
CA ALA A 60 -16.76 4.07 -7.33
C ALA A 60 -17.98 4.34 -6.43
N THR A 61 -18.61 3.28 -5.92
CA THR A 61 -19.78 3.35 -5.02
C THR A 61 -19.46 3.01 -3.57
N ALA A 62 -18.19 2.76 -3.24
CA ALA A 62 -17.79 2.47 -1.88
C ALA A 62 -17.93 3.72 -1.01
N ASP A 63 -18.41 3.52 0.22
CA ASP A 63 -18.39 4.52 1.28
C ASP A 63 -17.92 3.80 2.55
N LEU A 64 -16.65 4.04 2.90
CA LEU A 64 -15.93 3.36 3.96
C LEU A 64 -15.15 4.40 4.75
N ARG A 65 -15.14 4.26 6.08
CA ARG A 65 -14.34 5.10 6.97
C ARG A 65 -13.74 4.27 8.10
N ILE A 66 -12.43 4.36 8.25
CA ILE A 66 -11.64 3.59 9.22
C ILE A 66 -10.68 4.55 9.91
N ASP A 67 -10.60 4.46 11.22
CA ASP A 67 -9.63 5.20 12.04
C ASP A 67 -8.41 4.32 12.34
N PHE A 68 -7.22 4.88 12.18
CA PHE A 68 -5.94 4.25 12.49
C PHE A 68 -5.29 5.00 13.64
N ARG A 69 -5.09 4.33 14.78
CA ARG A 69 -4.47 4.90 15.97
C ARG A 69 -3.07 4.32 16.18
N PHE A 70 -2.07 5.14 15.89
CA PHE A 70 -0.67 4.79 16.03
C PHE A 70 -0.23 4.92 17.50
N THR A 71 0.28 3.82 18.08
CA THR A 71 0.60 3.75 19.52
C THR A 71 2.08 3.92 19.84
N ASP A 72 2.94 3.99 18.83
CA ASP A 72 4.41 4.04 18.94
C ASP A 72 5.00 5.38 18.48
N THR A 73 4.17 6.41 18.31
CA THR A 73 4.60 7.77 17.98
C THR A 73 5.00 8.52 19.24
N ASP A 74 6.18 9.14 19.22
CA ASP A 74 6.83 9.87 20.33
C ASP A 74 6.13 11.21 20.71
N THR A 75 4.90 11.40 20.25
CA THR A 75 4.02 12.51 20.62
C THR A 75 3.09 12.06 21.74
N ASP A 76 3.01 12.84 22.81
CA ASP A 76 2.12 12.71 23.98
C ASP A 76 0.60 12.66 23.64
N THR A 77 0.25 12.59 22.36
CA THR A 77 -1.10 12.50 21.81
C THR A 77 -1.15 11.29 20.89
N ASP A 78 -1.99 10.30 21.21
CA ASP A 78 -2.33 9.17 20.34
C ASP A 78 -2.54 9.69 18.91
N GLU A 79 -1.60 9.42 18.00
CA GLU A 79 -1.66 9.94 16.64
C GLU A 79 -2.71 9.14 15.88
N THR A 80 -3.95 9.65 15.87
CA THR A 80 -5.07 9.02 15.17
C THR A 80 -5.29 9.68 13.82
N TRP A 81 -5.51 8.85 12.79
CA TRP A 81 -5.81 9.27 11.43
C TRP A 81 -7.09 8.60 10.96
N THR A 82 -8.03 9.38 10.44
CA THR A 82 -9.19 8.85 9.72
C THR A 82 -8.83 8.71 8.25
N MET A 83 -8.99 7.50 7.74
CA MET A 83 -9.02 7.20 6.31
C MET A 83 -10.47 7.00 5.85
N TRP A 84 -10.81 7.50 4.66
CA TRP A 84 -12.07 7.16 4.02
C TRP A 84 -11.93 6.92 2.52
N VAL A 85 -12.73 5.99 2.02
CA VAL A 85 -12.88 5.73 0.58
C VAL A 85 -14.27 6.18 0.17
N ARG A 86 -14.34 7.09 -0.81
CA ARG A 86 -15.60 7.57 -1.35
C ARG A 86 -15.42 8.06 -2.77
N ARG A 87 -16.37 7.76 -3.66
CA ARG A 87 -16.34 8.18 -5.08
C ARG A 87 -15.05 7.76 -5.79
N GLY A 88 -14.59 6.53 -5.56
CA GLY A 88 -13.41 5.98 -6.23
C GLY A 88 -12.06 6.52 -5.75
N VAL A 89 -12.01 7.30 -4.67
CA VAL A 89 -10.76 7.84 -4.11
C VAL A 89 -10.61 7.54 -2.63
N LEU A 90 -9.37 7.31 -2.20
CA LEU A 90 -8.97 7.20 -0.80
C LEU A 90 -8.42 8.54 -0.34
N ASN A 91 -8.84 8.99 0.83
CA ASN A 91 -8.32 10.18 1.48
C ASN A 91 -8.03 9.86 2.94
N ALA A 92 -7.10 10.61 3.52
CA ALA A 92 -6.82 10.52 4.95
C ALA A 92 -6.62 11.90 5.56
N ARG A 93 -6.90 12.01 6.86
CA ARG A 93 -6.63 13.20 7.66
C ARG A 93 -6.30 12.85 9.09
N ARG A 94 -5.56 13.72 9.76
CA ARG A 94 -5.36 13.66 11.22
C ARG A 94 -6.67 13.87 11.97
N GLY A 95 -6.78 13.18 13.10
CA GLY A 95 -7.94 13.18 13.99
C GLY A 95 -8.88 12.01 13.72
N ALA A 96 -9.57 11.58 14.77
CA ALA A 96 -10.61 10.57 14.70
C ALA A 96 -11.89 11.12 14.04
N SER A 97 -12.71 10.22 13.52
CA SER A 97 -13.99 10.58 12.91
C SER A 97 -15.15 10.07 13.76
N PRO A 98 -16.20 10.89 13.99
CA PRO A 98 -17.40 10.44 14.69
C PRO A 98 -18.14 9.32 13.95
N ASP A 99 -18.02 9.29 12.61
CA ASP A 99 -18.66 8.30 11.75
C ASP A 99 -17.72 7.13 11.36
N THR A 100 -16.73 6.81 12.20
CA THR A 100 -15.83 5.69 11.93
C THR A 100 -16.56 4.35 12.06
N ARG A 101 -16.32 3.42 11.13
CA ARG A 101 -16.90 2.07 11.23
C ARG A 101 -16.01 1.13 12.03
N LEU A 102 -14.71 1.36 11.99
CA LEU A 102 -13.71 0.53 12.61
C LEU A 102 -12.52 1.39 13.02
N THR A 103 -12.03 1.15 14.23
CA THR A 103 -10.77 1.70 14.71
C THR A 103 -9.74 0.58 14.79
N VAL A 104 -8.61 0.76 14.12
CA VAL A 104 -7.46 -0.14 14.14
C VAL A 104 -6.34 0.53 14.93
N SER A 105 -5.91 -0.09 16.03
CA SER A 105 -4.89 0.47 16.93
C SER A 105 -3.66 -0.43 16.97
N GLY A 106 -2.47 0.17 16.98
CA GLY A 106 -1.22 -0.58 17.12
C GLY A 106 0.01 0.23 16.73
N PRO A 107 1.20 -0.40 16.77
CA PRO A 107 2.43 0.24 16.34
C PRO A 107 2.43 0.43 14.82
N LYS A 108 3.11 1.48 14.33
CA LYS A 108 3.18 1.86 12.91
C LYS A 108 3.47 0.68 11.98
N PRO A 109 4.43 -0.23 12.26
CA PRO A 109 4.67 -1.35 11.36
C PRO A 109 3.49 -2.29 11.19
N ALA A 110 2.72 -2.54 12.26
CA ALA A 110 1.55 -3.40 12.20
C ALA A 110 0.37 -2.72 11.49
N LEU A 111 0.18 -1.42 11.72
CA LEU A 111 -0.85 -0.64 11.03
C LEU A 111 -0.56 -0.45 9.54
N VAL A 112 0.70 -0.23 9.16
CA VAL A 112 1.12 -0.16 7.75
C VAL A 112 0.88 -1.50 7.05
N ALA A 113 1.20 -2.62 7.70
CA ALA A 113 0.88 -3.94 7.17
C ALA A 113 -0.63 -4.13 6.96
N CYS A 114 -1.45 -3.69 7.92
CA CYS A 114 -2.91 -3.70 7.81
C CYS A 114 -3.43 -2.77 6.69
N LEU A 115 -2.84 -1.59 6.52
CA LEU A 115 -3.24 -0.62 5.49
C LEU A 115 -2.96 -1.15 4.07
N LEU A 116 -1.78 -1.74 3.86
CA LEU A 116 -1.36 -2.24 2.55
C LEU A 116 -1.89 -3.64 2.24
N LYS A 117 -2.11 -4.47 3.27
CA LYS A 117 -2.67 -5.82 3.16
C LYS A 117 -3.77 -6.02 4.19
N PRO A 118 -4.98 -5.46 3.99
CA PRO A 118 -6.06 -5.54 4.98
C PRO A 118 -6.51 -6.97 5.27
N ALA A 119 -6.28 -7.91 4.35
CA ALA A 119 -6.52 -9.33 4.56
C ALA A 119 -5.69 -9.96 5.70
N ASP A 120 -4.53 -9.36 6.04
CA ASP A 120 -3.68 -9.84 7.14
C ASP A 120 -4.11 -9.33 8.53
N ALA A 121 -5.06 -8.40 8.60
CA ALA A 121 -5.45 -7.74 9.83
C ALA A 121 -5.97 -8.71 10.90
N GLU A 122 -6.82 -9.67 10.54
CA GLU A 122 -7.36 -10.67 11.48
C GLU A 122 -6.24 -11.52 12.09
N ARG A 123 -5.23 -11.87 11.29
CA ARG A 123 -4.04 -12.62 11.76
C ARG A 123 -3.22 -11.76 12.72
N LEU A 124 -3.01 -10.49 12.42
CA LEU A 124 -2.29 -9.55 13.29
C LEU A 124 -3.04 -9.29 14.60
N ALA A 125 -4.36 -9.20 14.56
CA ALA A 125 -5.22 -9.02 15.73
C ALA A 125 -5.15 -10.25 16.65
N ARG A 126 -5.29 -11.46 16.09
CA ARG A 126 -5.12 -12.72 16.84
C ARG A 126 -3.73 -12.87 17.47
N ALA A 127 -2.70 -12.32 16.83
CA ALA A 127 -1.34 -12.30 17.36
C ALA A 127 -1.11 -11.19 18.42
N GLY A 128 -2.14 -10.42 18.77
CA GLY A 128 -2.05 -9.31 19.74
C GLY A 128 -1.19 -8.14 19.26
N LYS A 129 -0.96 -8.02 17.94
CA LYS A 129 -0.15 -6.93 17.35
C LYS A 129 -0.96 -5.68 17.07
N ILE A 130 -2.26 -5.84 16.82
CA ILE A 130 -3.22 -4.75 16.65
C ILE A 130 -4.47 -5.01 17.47
N THR A 131 -5.24 -3.97 17.74
CA THR A 131 -6.58 -4.04 18.32
C THR A 131 -7.57 -3.51 17.30
N LEU A 132 -8.69 -4.24 17.15
CA LEU A 132 -9.80 -3.88 16.28
C LEU A 132 -10.99 -3.52 17.16
N ASP A 133 -11.57 -2.34 16.95
CA ASP A 133 -12.75 -1.87 17.68
C ASP A 133 -13.79 -1.35 16.68
N GLY A 134 -14.91 -2.08 16.54
CA GLY A 134 -15.97 -1.80 15.57
C GLY A 134 -16.22 -2.94 14.58
N ASP A 135 -16.62 -2.59 13.36
CA ASP A 135 -17.01 -3.54 12.31
C ASP A 135 -15.80 -3.98 11.46
N GLU A 136 -15.28 -5.19 11.72
CA GLU A 136 -14.14 -5.75 10.99
C GLU A 136 -14.41 -6.00 9.49
N SER A 137 -15.68 -6.08 9.06
CA SER A 137 -16.02 -6.23 7.64
C SER A 137 -15.57 -5.04 6.78
N ALA A 138 -15.30 -3.90 7.42
CA ALA A 138 -14.65 -2.73 6.83
C ALA A 138 -13.30 -3.07 6.19
N LEU A 139 -12.50 -3.93 6.82
CA LEU A 139 -11.17 -4.34 6.31
C LEU A 139 -11.30 -5.32 5.14
N THR A 140 -12.27 -6.23 5.20
CA THR A 140 -12.59 -7.12 4.07
C THR A 140 -13.06 -6.31 2.86
N THR A 141 -13.88 -5.28 3.09
CA THR A 141 -14.31 -4.35 2.04
C THR A 141 -13.09 -3.65 1.46
N LEU A 142 -12.22 -3.07 2.30
CA LEU A 142 -10.99 -2.40 1.84
C LEU A 142 -10.10 -3.33 1.02
N ALA A 143 -9.88 -4.57 1.47
CA ALA A 143 -9.08 -5.56 0.74
C ALA A 143 -9.62 -5.82 -0.67
N GLY A 144 -10.95 -5.86 -0.85
CA GLY A 144 -11.57 -6.03 -2.16
C GLY A 144 -11.41 -4.82 -3.10
N LEU A 145 -11.06 -3.65 -2.56
CA LEU A 145 -10.88 -2.41 -3.33
C LEU A 145 -9.43 -2.16 -3.73
N LEU A 146 -8.46 -2.84 -3.12
CA LEU A 146 -7.04 -2.69 -3.43
C LEU A 146 -6.62 -3.65 -4.55
N ASP A 147 -5.53 -3.30 -5.23
CA ASP A 147 -4.82 -4.15 -6.18
C ASP A 147 -3.39 -4.41 -5.69
N ASP A 148 -2.80 -5.50 -6.18
CA ASP A 148 -1.38 -5.79 -6.03
C ASP A 148 -0.70 -5.60 -7.39
N PHE A 149 0.36 -4.78 -7.44
CA PHE A 149 1.11 -4.54 -8.67
C PHE A 149 2.20 -5.60 -8.85
N ASP A 150 2.24 -6.22 -10.02
CA ASP A 150 3.34 -7.09 -10.42
C ASP A 150 4.57 -6.23 -10.80
N PRO A 151 5.68 -6.27 -10.05
CA PRO A 151 6.90 -5.54 -10.40
C PRO A 151 7.55 -6.06 -11.69
N ASP A 152 7.24 -7.30 -12.10
CA ASP A 152 7.83 -7.98 -13.25
C ASP A 152 6.86 -7.99 -14.46
N PHE A 153 6.04 -6.93 -14.59
CA PHE A 153 5.14 -6.78 -15.74
C PHE A 153 5.92 -6.71 -17.06
N ALA A 154 5.34 -7.28 -18.12
CA ALA A 154 5.97 -7.28 -19.45
C ALA A 154 6.10 -5.87 -20.02
N VAL A 155 7.31 -5.50 -20.46
CA VAL A 155 7.58 -4.19 -21.07
C VAL A 155 7.68 -4.27 -22.59
N VAL A 156 8.33 -5.32 -23.11
CA VAL A 156 8.62 -5.48 -24.55
C VAL A 156 7.62 -6.35 -25.30
N THR A 157 6.63 -6.90 -24.60
CA THR A 157 5.52 -7.68 -25.15
C THR A 157 4.20 -7.21 -24.52
N PRO A 158 3.06 -7.34 -25.22
CA PRO A 158 1.73 -7.11 -24.64
C PRO A 158 1.40 -8.05 -23.48
#